data_AF-A0A174M3L4-F1
#
_entry.id   AF-A0A174M3L4-F1
#
_cell.length_a   1.000
_cell.length_b   1.000
_cell.length_c   1.000
_cell.angle_alpha   90.00
_cell.angle_beta   90.00
_cell.angle_gamma   90.00
#
_symmetry.space_group_name_H-M   'P 1'
#
loop_
_entity.id
_entity.type
_entity.pdbx_description
1 polymer ?
#
loop_
_entity_poly.entity_id
_entity_poly.type
_entity_poly.pdbx_seq_one_letter_code
_entity_poly.pdbx_strand_id
1 'polypeptide(L)'
;MNETQLADLNDIQDFFNRVDSVRNSASPTEKPRTNPIDIKDFIEWCNLCEAQSKYSSGDSAAKALGNAVVSLNQLDRGELDAMESALKEGRWDEWCKDSGKKASADDATFYLVLKHHTDAQQHYHFHFGKDMVAEIDAFDPFTKEGGKQVLNQQWHALISLLAFLDVAHALSNEQHEYHCLYQYVKKLDKIDFNADELQFYCGTSGKTELRFNTKEGKLIERYRSEKMNEWLEEALRKLAGK
;
A
#
# COMPACT_ATOMS: atom_id res chain seq x y z
N MET A 1 13.46 -8.44 16.70
CA MET A 1 12.05 -8.34 17.09
C MET A 1 11.99 -8.01 18.56
N ASN A 2 11.26 -6.96 18.92
CA ASN A 2 11.06 -6.56 20.31
C ASN A 2 9.86 -7.32 20.93
N GLU A 3 9.62 -7.17 22.24
CA GLU A 3 8.52 -7.88 22.93
C GLU A 3 7.13 -7.46 22.41
N THR A 4 6.95 -6.19 22.03
CA THR A 4 5.70 -5.67 21.47
C THR A 4 5.38 -6.31 20.12
N GLN A 5 6.35 -6.36 19.21
CA GLN A 5 6.23 -7.02 17.91
C GLN A 5 5.90 -8.50 18.04
N LEU A 6 6.49 -9.18 19.03
CA LEU A 6 6.17 -10.58 19.31
C LEU A 6 4.74 -10.74 19.82
N ALA A 7 4.27 -9.82 20.67
CA ALA A 7 2.89 -9.82 21.17
C ALA A 7 1.89 -9.62 20.01
N ASP A 8 2.17 -8.72 19.08
CA ASP A 8 1.29 -8.48 17.95
C ASP A 8 1.29 -9.66 16.96
N LEU A 9 2.45 -10.29 16.71
CA LEU A 9 2.49 -11.53 15.90
C LEU A 9 1.72 -12.67 16.56
N ASN A 10 1.76 -12.78 17.90
CA ASN A 10 0.94 -13.74 18.62
C ASN A 10 -0.55 -13.43 18.49
N ASP A 11 -0.95 -12.16 18.54
CA ASP A 11 -2.34 -11.74 18.30
C ASP A 11 -2.80 -12.05 16.86
N ILE A 12 -1.93 -11.85 15.87
CA ILE A 12 -2.18 -12.21 14.47
C ILE A 12 -2.32 -13.72 14.31
N GLN A 13 -1.45 -14.51 14.95
CA GLN A 13 -1.55 -15.97 14.94
C GLN A 13 -2.85 -16.44 15.59
N ASP A 14 -3.22 -15.88 16.74
CA ASP A 14 -4.48 -16.19 17.42
C ASP A 14 -5.70 -15.78 16.57
N PHE A 15 -5.65 -14.59 15.95
CA PHE A 15 -6.66 -14.16 14.99
C PHE A 15 -6.87 -15.19 13.88
N PHE A 16 -5.80 -15.64 13.23
CA PHE A 16 -5.90 -16.61 12.15
C PHE A 16 -6.40 -17.99 12.61
N ASN A 17 -6.02 -18.42 13.82
CA ASN A 17 -6.56 -19.64 14.43
C ASN A 17 -8.08 -19.51 14.66
N ARG A 18 -8.55 -18.36 15.14
CA ARG A 18 -9.99 -18.06 15.30
C ARG A 18 -10.70 -18.03 13.95
N VAL A 19 -10.09 -17.44 12.91
CA VAL A 19 -10.63 -17.44 11.55
C VAL A 19 -10.83 -18.86 11.03
N ASP A 20 -9.83 -19.74 11.20
CA ASP A 20 -9.93 -21.13 10.74
C ASP A 20 -10.99 -21.91 11.53
N SER A 21 -11.07 -21.71 12.84
CA SER A 21 -12.14 -22.27 13.67
C SER A 21 -13.53 -21.83 13.21
N VAL A 22 -13.68 -20.56 12.85
CA VAL A 22 -14.94 -19.98 12.37
C VAL A 22 -15.30 -20.50 10.98
N ARG A 23 -14.33 -20.59 10.05
CA ARG A 23 -14.53 -21.14 8.69
C ARG A 23 -14.99 -22.60 8.72
N ASN A 24 -14.56 -23.36 9.73
CA ASN A 24 -14.92 -24.76 9.92
C ASN A 24 -16.21 -24.98 10.74
N SER A 25 -16.85 -23.90 11.23
CA SER A 25 -18.11 -23.95 11.98
C SER A 25 -19.31 -23.80 11.05
N ALA A 26 -20.38 -24.56 11.32
CA ALA A 26 -21.64 -24.46 10.58
C ALA A 26 -22.37 -23.12 10.78
N SER A 27 -22.07 -22.40 11.87
CA SER A 27 -22.66 -21.11 12.22
C SER A 27 -21.66 -20.21 12.95
N PRO A 28 -20.94 -19.33 12.23
CA PRO A 28 -20.12 -18.27 12.82
C PRO A 28 -20.95 -17.34 13.72
N THR A 29 -20.84 -17.46 15.03
CA THR A 29 -21.50 -16.55 15.98
C THR A 29 -20.66 -15.30 16.27
N GLU A 30 -19.35 -15.38 16.12
CA GLU A 30 -18.42 -14.28 16.40
C GLU A 30 -17.54 -13.96 15.19
N LYS A 31 -17.28 -12.67 14.96
CA LYS A 31 -16.48 -12.18 13.83
C LYS A 31 -15.07 -11.85 14.34
N PRO A 32 -14.05 -12.64 13.99
CA PRO A 32 -12.70 -12.41 14.46
C PRO A 32 -12.19 -11.04 14.03
N ARG A 33 -11.43 -10.40 14.90
CA ARG A 33 -10.61 -9.20 14.63
C ARG A 33 -9.33 -9.30 15.44
N THR A 34 -8.25 -8.74 14.92
CA THR A 34 -7.02 -8.53 15.69
C THR A 34 -7.22 -7.37 16.66
N ASN A 35 -6.32 -7.25 17.62
CA ASN A 35 -6.03 -5.97 18.25
C ASN A 35 -5.48 -4.98 17.20
N PRO A 36 -5.47 -3.68 17.52
CA PRO A 36 -4.74 -2.69 16.73
C PRO A 36 -3.29 -3.12 16.50
N ILE A 37 -2.85 -3.00 15.26
CA ILE A 37 -1.51 -3.27 14.79
C ILE A 37 -0.84 -1.92 14.54
N ASP A 38 0.34 -1.71 15.09
CA ASP A 38 1.16 -0.56 14.77
C ASP A 38 1.61 -0.61 13.30
N ILE A 39 1.45 0.49 12.59
CA ILE A 39 1.76 0.57 11.15
C ILE A 39 3.24 0.33 10.89
N LYS A 40 4.12 0.74 11.81
CA LYS A 40 5.55 0.45 11.73
C LYS A 40 5.79 -1.05 11.77
N ASP A 41 5.20 -1.74 12.73
CA ASP A 41 5.37 -3.18 12.88
C ASP A 41 4.81 -3.93 11.67
N PHE A 42 3.68 -3.46 11.12
CA PHE A 42 3.13 -3.99 9.87
C PHE A 42 4.07 -3.84 8.66
N ILE A 43 4.70 -2.67 8.50
CA ILE A 43 5.69 -2.45 7.43
C ILE A 43 6.90 -3.38 7.60
N GLU A 44 7.44 -3.47 8.83
CA GLU A 44 8.56 -4.37 9.13
C GLU A 44 8.22 -5.83 8.80
N TRP A 45 7.01 -6.31 9.14
CA TRP A 45 6.60 -7.66 8.78
C TRP A 45 6.44 -7.84 7.27
N CYS A 46 5.87 -6.87 6.56
CA CYS A 46 5.76 -6.91 5.11
C CYS A 46 7.14 -6.98 4.44
N ASN A 47 8.14 -6.28 4.95
CA ASN A 47 9.53 -6.35 4.45
C ASN A 47 10.14 -7.75 4.63
N LEU A 48 9.81 -8.47 5.71
CA LEU A 48 10.28 -9.82 5.97
C LEU A 48 9.58 -10.91 5.14
N CYS A 49 8.54 -10.55 4.39
CA CYS A 49 7.70 -11.48 3.66
C CYS A 49 8.00 -11.47 2.17
N GLU A 50 8.43 -12.62 1.64
CA GLU A 50 8.61 -12.76 0.19
C GLU A 50 7.28 -12.65 -0.56
N ALA A 51 7.31 -11.96 -1.70
CA ALA A 51 6.21 -11.92 -2.65
C ALA A 51 5.93 -13.33 -3.20
N GLN A 52 4.71 -13.83 -3.06
CA GLN A 52 4.34 -15.17 -3.51
C GLN A 52 3.55 -15.18 -4.81
N SER A 53 3.84 -16.22 -5.59
CA SER A 53 3.56 -16.27 -7.03
C SER A 53 2.20 -16.81 -7.46
N LYS A 54 1.16 -16.59 -6.66
CA LYS A 54 -0.16 -17.19 -6.92
C LYS A 54 -1.30 -16.18 -6.97
N TYR A 55 -0.98 -14.89 -6.90
CA TYR A 55 -1.95 -13.83 -6.63
C TYR A 55 -2.20 -12.89 -7.82
N SER A 56 -2.10 -13.43 -9.05
CA SER A 56 -1.83 -12.65 -10.26
C SER A 56 -2.99 -11.87 -10.91
N SER A 57 -4.22 -11.95 -10.42
CA SER A 57 -5.35 -11.27 -11.07
C SER A 57 -6.40 -10.80 -10.09
N GLY A 58 -6.56 -9.48 -9.92
CA GLY A 58 -7.71 -8.96 -9.20
C GLY A 58 -7.81 -7.44 -9.13
N ASP A 59 -6.71 -6.74 -8.83
CA ASP A 59 -6.81 -5.31 -8.52
C ASP A 59 -6.50 -4.41 -9.73
N SER A 60 -7.54 -3.89 -10.36
CA SER A 60 -7.39 -3.02 -11.53
C SER A 60 -6.72 -1.69 -11.19
N ALA A 61 -6.93 -1.16 -9.98
CA ALA A 61 -6.39 0.14 -9.58
C ALA A 61 -4.89 0.03 -9.30
N ALA A 62 -4.48 -0.93 -8.47
CA ALA A 62 -3.05 -1.14 -8.19
C ALA A 62 -2.25 -1.53 -9.43
N LYS A 63 -2.86 -2.29 -10.35
CA LYS A 63 -2.25 -2.58 -11.66
C LYS A 63 -2.16 -1.34 -12.54
N ALA A 64 -3.17 -0.46 -12.54
CA ALA A 64 -3.11 0.79 -13.27
C ALA A 64 -1.97 1.68 -12.75
N LEU A 65 -1.87 1.83 -11.42
CA LEU A 65 -0.78 2.54 -10.78
C LEU A 65 0.59 1.94 -11.12
N GLY A 66 0.75 0.61 -11.02
CA GLY A 66 1.99 -0.06 -11.38
C GLY A 66 2.38 0.18 -12.85
N ASN A 67 1.41 0.14 -13.77
CA ASN A 67 1.67 0.47 -15.18
C ASN A 67 2.05 1.95 -15.37
N ALA A 68 1.42 2.86 -14.62
CA ALA A 68 1.77 4.28 -14.63
C ALA A 68 3.21 4.49 -14.14
N VAL A 69 3.58 3.90 -13.00
CA VAL A 69 4.96 3.94 -12.46
C VAL A 69 5.97 3.44 -13.50
N VAL A 70 5.74 2.28 -14.11
CA VAL A 70 6.65 1.75 -15.16
C VAL A 70 6.75 2.69 -16.36
N SER A 71 5.63 3.25 -16.81
CA SER A 71 5.57 4.15 -17.96
C SER A 71 6.24 5.50 -17.71
N LEU A 72 6.08 6.05 -16.51
CA LEU A 72 6.65 7.33 -16.10
C LEU A 72 8.13 7.22 -15.70
N ASN A 73 8.58 6.04 -15.24
CA ASN A 73 9.99 5.80 -14.96
C ASN A 73 10.87 5.71 -16.22
N GLN A 74 10.27 5.65 -17.40
CA GLN A 74 10.97 5.73 -18.69
C GLN A 74 11.26 7.16 -19.14
N LEU A 75 10.68 8.16 -18.46
CA LEU A 75 10.88 9.57 -18.82
C LEU A 75 12.29 10.02 -18.49
N ASP A 76 12.89 10.78 -19.41
CA ASP A 76 14.13 11.49 -19.11
C ASP A 76 13.87 12.70 -18.18
N ARG A 77 14.94 13.35 -17.73
CA ARG A 77 14.83 14.49 -16.81
C ARG A 77 14.00 15.64 -17.40
N GLY A 78 14.20 15.96 -18.67
CA GLY A 78 13.47 17.06 -19.31
C GLY A 78 11.98 16.74 -19.46
N GLU A 79 11.66 15.49 -19.77
CA GLU A 79 10.27 15.02 -19.81
C GLU A 79 9.62 15.01 -18.42
N LEU A 80 10.36 14.64 -17.36
CA LEU A 80 9.90 14.72 -15.98
C LEU A 80 9.63 16.15 -15.53
N ASP A 81 10.53 17.08 -15.85
CA ASP A 81 10.34 18.50 -15.55
C ASP A 81 9.10 19.05 -16.26
N ALA A 82 8.90 18.68 -17.53
CA ALA A 82 7.70 19.06 -18.30
C ALA A 82 6.41 18.45 -17.71
N MET A 83 6.48 17.20 -17.25
CA MET A 83 5.37 16.51 -16.57
C MET A 83 4.99 17.22 -15.28
N GLU A 84 5.97 17.58 -14.44
CA GLU A 84 5.77 18.31 -13.20
C GLU A 84 5.16 19.70 -13.45
N SER A 85 5.67 20.45 -14.43
CA SER A 85 5.10 21.73 -14.84
C SER A 85 3.64 21.58 -15.30
N ALA A 86 3.33 20.56 -16.09
CA ALA A 86 1.96 20.32 -16.55
C ALA A 86 0.98 20.05 -15.40
N LEU A 87 1.40 19.29 -14.38
CA LEU A 87 0.61 19.07 -13.17
C LEU A 87 0.41 20.38 -12.39
N LYS A 88 1.47 21.16 -12.17
CA LYS A 88 1.41 22.43 -11.43
C LYS A 88 0.53 23.48 -12.13
N GLU A 89 0.51 23.47 -13.45
CA GLU A 89 -0.25 24.42 -14.28
C GLU A 89 -1.67 23.95 -14.60
N GLY A 90 -2.08 22.74 -14.16
CA GLY A 90 -3.40 22.19 -14.47
C GLY A 90 -3.57 21.78 -15.94
N ARG A 91 -2.47 21.53 -16.66
CA ARG A 91 -2.45 21.13 -18.08
C ARG A 91 -2.14 19.64 -18.28
N TRP A 92 -2.47 18.82 -17.28
CA TRP A 92 -2.19 17.37 -17.28
C TRP A 92 -2.74 16.64 -18.52
N ASP A 93 -4.01 16.88 -18.85
CA ASP A 93 -4.68 16.20 -19.96
C ASP A 93 -4.10 16.59 -21.33
N GLU A 94 -3.57 17.82 -21.46
CA GLU A 94 -2.87 18.26 -22.66
C GLU A 94 -1.52 17.56 -22.78
N TRP A 95 -0.74 17.57 -21.69
CA TRP A 95 0.55 16.91 -21.66
C TRP A 95 0.46 15.40 -21.92
N CYS A 96 -0.56 14.72 -21.40
CA CYS A 96 -0.80 13.30 -21.69
C CYS A 96 -1.06 13.05 -23.18
N LYS A 97 -1.80 13.94 -23.86
CA LYS A 97 -2.08 13.81 -25.30
C LYS A 97 -0.80 13.99 -26.12
N ASP A 98 0.01 14.98 -25.77
CA ASP A 98 1.23 15.32 -26.51
C ASP A 98 2.33 14.27 -26.30
N SER A 99 2.50 13.78 -25.07
CA SER A 99 3.49 12.76 -24.72
C SER A 99 3.07 11.32 -25.09
N GLY A 100 1.78 11.10 -25.35
CA GLY A 100 1.21 9.76 -25.55
C GLY A 100 1.19 8.88 -24.28
N LYS A 101 1.50 9.45 -23.11
CA LYS A 101 1.47 8.74 -21.83
C LYS A 101 0.03 8.56 -21.34
N LYS A 102 -0.20 7.45 -20.63
CA LYS A 102 -1.51 7.10 -20.05
C LYS A 102 -1.35 6.89 -18.55
N ALA A 103 -1.55 7.96 -17.80
CA ALA A 103 -1.62 7.96 -16.35
C ALA A 103 -2.66 9.00 -15.92
N SER A 104 -3.30 8.77 -14.79
CA SER A 104 -4.14 9.79 -14.17
C SER A 104 -3.27 10.78 -13.40
N ALA A 105 -3.83 11.96 -13.09
CA ALA A 105 -3.08 13.02 -12.42
C ALA A 105 -2.68 12.66 -10.98
N ASP A 106 -3.48 11.84 -10.29
CA ASP A 106 -3.17 11.26 -8.98
C ASP A 106 -1.99 10.29 -9.05
N ASP A 107 -1.99 9.34 -10.00
CA ASP A 107 -0.87 8.41 -10.23
C ASP A 107 0.43 9.16 -10.58
N ALA A 108 0.34 10.20 -11.40
CA ALA A 108 1.49 11.02 -11.77
C ALA A 108 2.01 11.88 -10.62
N THR A 109 1.10 12.47 -9.83
CA THR A 109 1.44 13.20 -8.59
C THR A 109 2.15 12.27 -7.61
N PHE A 110 1.61 11.06 -7.42
CA PHE A 110 2.23 10.06 -6.57
C PHE A 110 3.62 9.67 -7.08
N TYR A 111 3.76 9.38 -8.38
CA TYR A 111 5.05 8.99 -8.95
C TYR A 111 6.14 10.06 -8.76
N LEU A 112 5.81 11.35 -8.88
CA LEU A 112 6.77 12.43 -8.58
C LEU A 112 7.30 12.30 -7.15
N VAL A 113 6.40 12.27 -6.17
CA VAL A 113 6.79 12.20 -4.76
C VAL A 113 7.49 10.89 -4.43
N LEU A 114 6.99 9.76 -4.96
CA LEU A 114 7.63 8.45 -4.88
C LEU A 114 9.09 8.54 -5.34
N LYS A 115 9.35 9.21 -6.48
CA LYS A 115 10.71 9.37 -7.01
C LYS A 115 11.61 10.21 -6.11
N HIS A 116 11.08 11.27 -5.52
CA HIS A 116 11.84 12.12 -4.58
C HIS A 116 12.16 11.41 -3.25
N HIS A 117 11.28 10.52 -2.82
CA HIS A 117 11.40 9.77 -1.56
C HIS A 117 11.95 8.36 -1.72
N THR A 118 12.53 8.05 -2.88
CA THR A 118 13.15 6.76 -3.13
C THR A 118 14.67 6.88 -3.15
N ASP A 119 15.35 5.96 -2.45
CA ASP A 119 16.80 5.95 -2.34
C ASP A 119 17.52 5.28 -3.54
N ALA A 120 18.84 5.21 -3.47
CA ALA A 120 19.66 4.59 -4.51
C ALA A 120 19.44 3.06 -4.66
N GLN A 121 18.84 2.41 -3.67
CA GLN A 121 18.43 1.00 -3.72
C GLN A 121 17.01 0.83 -4.27
N GLN A 122 16.38 1.92 -4.69
CA GLN A 122 14.98 1.96 -5.14
C GLN A 122 13.97 1.70 -4.01
N HIS A 123 14.35 1.88 -2.75
CA HIS A 123 13.43 1.74 -1.62
C HIS A 123 12.77 3.06 -1.27
N TYR A 124 11.46 3.04 -1.04
CA TYR A 124 10.70 4.21 -0.63
C TYR A 124 10.84 4.48 0.87
N HIS A 125 11.13 5.73 1.24
CA HIS A 125 11.23 6.23 2.60
C HIS A 125 9.97 7.01 2.96
N PHE A 126 9.19 6.49 3.91
CA PHE A 126 7.92 7.07 4.30
C PHE A 126 8.10 8.44 4.98
N HIS A 127 7.17 9.36 4.73
CA HIS A 127 7.20 10.72 5.31
C HIS A 127 6.93 10.71 6.81
N PHE A 128 6.06 9.82 7.30
CA PHE A 128 5.67 9.81 8.72
C PHE A 128 6.77 9.35 9.68
N GLY A 129 7.82 8.67 9.20
CA GLY A 129 8.89 8.15 10.07
C GLY A 129 10.23 7.99 9.36
N LYS A 130 11.30 8.52 9.95
CA LYS A 130 12.65 8.57 9.34
C LYS A 130 13.27 7.20 9.05
N ASP A 131 12.93 6.20 9.86
CA ASP A 131 13.46 4.84 9.71
C ASP A 131 12.46 3.92 9.00
N MET A 132 11.34 4.47 8.51
CA MET A 132 10.27 3.70 7.89
C MET A 132 10.56 3.58 6.40
N VAL A 133 10.87 2.36 5.97
CA VAL A 133 11.31 2.05 4.61
C VAL A 133 10.53 0.87 4.07
N ALA A 134 10.05 0.99 2.83
CA ALA A 134 9.56 -0.15 2.06
C ALA A 134 10.76 -0.82 1.38
N GLU A 135 11.18 -1.99 1.88
CA GLU A 135 12.33 -2.75 1.37
C GLU A 135 11.95 -3.57 0.12
N ILE A 136 11.49 -2.85 -0.90
CA ILE A 136 11.11 -3.37 -2.21
C ILE A 136 11.36 -2.29 -3.27
N ASP A 137 11.76 -2.70 -4.48
CA ASP A 137 11.93 -1.77 -5.59
C ASP A 137 10.61 -1.07 -5.91
N ALA A 138 10.55 0.23 -5.60
CA ALA A 138 9.38 1.06 -5.79
C ALA A 138 8.98 1.20 -7.27
N PHE A 139 9.91 0.98 -8.20
CA PHE A 139 9.71 1.12 -9.65
C PHE A 139 9.58 -0.22 -10.38
N ASP A 140 9.64 -1.35 -9.69
CA ASP A 140 9.38 -2.69 -10.25
C ASP A 140 8.12 -3.35 -9.64
N PRO A 141 6.92 -2.87 -9.99
CA PRO A 141 5.65 -3.34 -9.41
C PRO A 141 5.29 -4.78 -9.77
N PHE A 142 6.00 -5.41 -10.71
CA PHE A 142 5.57 -6.66 -11.31
C PHE A 142 6.61 -7.78 -11.25
N THR A 143 6.19 -8.97 -10.85
CA THR A 143 6.99 -10.19 -10.92
C THR A 143 6.65 -11.00 -12.18
N LYS A 144 7.58 -11.88 -12.60
CA LYS A 144 7.37 -12.83 -13.71
C LYS A 144 7.01 -14.19 -13.17
N GLU A 145 5.86 -14.72 -13.56
CA GLU A 145 5.35 -16.00 -13.08
C GLU A 145 4.74 -16.81 -14.22
N GLY A 146 5.28 -18.00 -14.47
CA GLY A 146 4.84 -18.85 -15.59
C GLY A 146 4.90 -18.12 -16.94
N GLY A 147 5.83 -17.17 -17.11
CA GLY A 147 5.96 -16.34 -18.31
C GLY A 147 4.98 -15.16 -18.40
N LYS A 148 4.12 -14.94 -17.39
CA LYS A 148 3.19 -13.81 -17.32
C LYS A 148 3.68 -12.78 -16.31
N GLN A 149 3.44 -11.51 -16.61
CA GLN A 149 3.68 -10.41 -15.68
C GLN A 149 2.51 -10.31 -14.69
N VAL A 150 2.82 -10.26 -13.40
CA VAL A 150 1.81 -10.24 -12.33
C VAL A 150 2.16 -9.18 -11.29
N LEU A 151 1.15 -8.62 -10.63
CA LEU A 151 1.38 -7.60 -9.60
C LEU A 151 2.05 -8.22 -8.37
N ASN A 152 3.17 -7.66 -7.94
CA ASN A 152 3.84 -8.04 -6.71
C ASN A 152 2.96 -7.63 -5.51
N GLN A 153 2.52 -8.58 -4.68
CA GLN A 153 1.61 -8.27 -3.57
C GLN A 153 2.29 -7.55 -2.40
N GLN A 154 3.60 -7.72 -2.22
CA GLN A 154 4.38 -6.91 -1.28
C GLN A 154 4.42 -5.46 -1.76
N TRP A 155 4.68 -5.25 -3.06
CA TRP A 155 4.64 -3.91 -3.67
C TRP A 155 3.24 -3.30 -3.58
N HIS A 156 2.21 -4.11 -3.77
CA HIS A 156 0.83 -3.67 -3.62
C HIS A 156 0.56 -3.13 -2.21
N ALA A 157 0.92 -3.89 -1.17
CA ALA A 157 0.70 -3.47 0.21
C ALA A 157 1.57 -2.26 0.59
N LEU A 158 2.87 -2.28 0.29
CA LEU A 158 3.80 -1.24 0.72
C LEU A 158 3.72 0.03 -0.11
N ILE A 159 3.63 -0.09 -1.44
CA ILE A 159 3.72 1.05 -2.36
C ILE A 159 2.32 1.50 -2.80
N SER A 160 1.56 0.63 -3.46
CA SER A 160 0.25 1.01 -4.01
C SER A 160 -0.80 1.34 -2.96
N LEU A 161 -0.59 0.90 -1.71
CA LEU A 161 -1.46 1.20 -0.58
C LEU A 161 -0.78 2.18 0.38
N LEU A 162 0.23 1.74 1.13
CA LEU A 162 0.74 2.55 2.24
C LEU A 162 1.47 3.81 1.78
N ALA A 163 2.41 3.70 0.83
CA ALA A 163 3.11 4.87 0.33
C ALA A 163 2.15 5.87 -0.33
N PHE A 164 1.09 5.40 -1.01
CA PHE A 164 0.13 6.29 -1.64
C PHE A 164 -0.68 7.09 -0.61
N LEU A 165 -1.10 6.46 0.48
CA LEU A 165 -1.74 7.16 1.61
C LEU A 165 -0.78 8.13 2.30
N ASP A 166 0.46 7.70 2.54
CA ASP A 166 1.51 8.52 3.14
C ASP A 166 1.80 9.79 2.32
N VAL A 167 1.96 9.65 1.01
CA VAL A 167 2.15 10.78 0.08
C VAL A 167 0.95 11.72 0.13
N ALA A 168 -0.28 11.18 0.09
CA ALA A 168 -1.47 12.01 0.13
C ALA A 168 -1.54 12.83 1.43
N HIS A 169 -1.21 12.19 2.57
CA HIS A 169 -1.16 12.85 3.86
C HIS A 169 -0.03 13.89 3.95
N ALA A 170 1.17 13.57 3.46
CA ALA A 170 2.31 14.49 3.45
C ALA A 170 2.03 15.76 2.63
N LEU A 171 1.37 15.62 1.48
CA LEU A 171 1.00 16.73 0.61
C LEU A 171 -0.10 17.61 1.22
N SER A 172 -0.85 17.14 2.22
CA SER A 172 -1.84 17.96 2.92
C SER A 172 -1.22 19.14 3.67
N ASN A 173 0.06 19.05 4.02
CA ASN A 173 0.80 20.12 4.69
C ASN A 173 1.10 21.26 3.70
N GLU A 174 0.60 22.47 3.99
CA GLU A 174 0.79 23.67 3.16
C GLU A 174 2.27 24.06 2.93
N GLN A 175 3.17 23.60 3.80
CA GLN A 175 4.61 23.85 3.68
C GLN A 175 5.34 22.82 2.81
N HIS A 176 4.66 21.74 2.39
CA HIS A 176 5.26 20.71 1.54
C HIS A 176 5.54 21.29 0.15
N GLU A 177 6.71 21.00 -0.44
CA GLU A 177 7.11 21.55 -1.75
C GLU A 177 6.12 21.19 -2.88
N TYR A 178 5.50 20.01 -2.75
CA TYR A 178 4.46 19.51 -3.66
C TYR A 178 3.03 19.78 -3.19
N HIS A 179 2.79 20.65 -2.19
CA HIS A 179 1.44 20.94 -1.69
C HIS A 179 0.48 21.40 -2.80
N CYS A 180 0.97 22.15 -3.79
CA CYS A 180 0.18 22.55 -4.96
C CYS A 180 -0.46 21.39 -5.73
N LEU A 181 0.11 20.17 -5.63
CA LEU A 181 -0.41 18.96 -6.25
C LEU A 181 -1.40 18.20 -5.36
N TYR A 182 -1.55 18.57 -4.08
CA TYR A 182 -2.44 17.91 -3.12
C TYR A 182 -3.87 17.76 -3.65
N GLN A 183 -4.35 18.73 -4.43
CA GLN A 183 -5.67 18.68 -5.05
C GLN A 183 -5.95 17.39 -5.84
N TYR A 184 -4.92 16.77 -6.43
CA TYR A 184 -5.07 15.52 -7.18
C TYR A 184 -5.22 14.31 -6.28
N VAL A 185 -4.56 14.31 -5.12
CA VAL A 185 -4.52 13.17 -4.18
C VAL A 185 -5.35 13.37 -2.91
N LYS A 186 -6.01 14.53 -2.75
CA LYS A 186 -6.81 14.89 -1.55
C LYS A 186 -7.85 13.85 -1.15
N LYS A 187 -8.39 13.09 -2.11
CA LYS A 187 -9.37 12.02 -1.83
C LYS A 187 -8.75 10.79 -1.13
N LEU A 188 -7.43 10.66 -1.18
CA LEU A 188 -6.66 9.56 -0.59
C LEU A 188 -6.14 9.92 0.80
N ASP A 189 -6.04 11.21 1.12
CA ASP A 189 -5.69 11.72 2.46
C ASP A 189 -6.86 11.51 3.43
N LYS A 190 -6.94 10.28 3.92
CA LYS A 190 -7.97 9.83 4.86
C LYS A 190 -7.38 9.25 6.14
N ILE A 191 -6.09 8.98 6.14
CA ILE A 191 -5.36 8.24 7.17
C ILE A 191 -4.17 9.08 7.64
N ASP A 192 -4.03 9.24 8.95
CA ASP A 192 -2.82 9.73 9.59
C ASP A 192 -2.11 8.54 10.27
N PHE A 193 -0.96 8.15 9.76
CA PHE A 193 -0.20 6.99 10.27
C PHE A 193 0.34 7.16 11.70
N ASN A 194 0.27 8.36 12.29
CA ASN A 194 0.60 8.58 13.71
C ASN A 194 -0.64 8.50 14.63
N ALA A 195 -1.84 8.63 14.06
CA ALA A 195 -3.09 8.75 14.82
C ALA A 195 -4.06 7.59 14.60
N ASP A 196 -3.95 6.87 13.48
CA ASP A 196 -4.85 5.80 13.09
C ASP A 196 -4.20 4.42 13.25
N GLU A 197 -5.03 3.39 13.33
CA GLU A 197 -4.65 2.03 13.66
C GLU A 197 -5.07 1.03 12.58
N LEU A 198 -4.19 0.08 12.30
CA LEU A 198 -4.40 -1.00 11.36
C LEU A 198 -4.99 -2.22 12.08
N GLN A 199 -5.90 -2.96 11.45
CA GLN A 199 -6.37 -4.24 12.00
C GLN A 199 -6.75 -5.21 10.89
N PHE A 200 -6.63 -6.51 11.16
CA PHE A 200 -7.29 -7.54 10.36
C PHE A 200 -8.68 -7.83 10.90
N TYR A 201 -9.60 -8.06 9.97
CA TYR A 201 -10.98 -8.42 10.29
C TYR A 201 -11.46 -9.54 9.39
N CYS A 202 -12.18 -10.50 9.96
CA CYS A 202 -12.87 -11.54 9.19
C CYS A 202 -14.38 -11.42 9.37
N GLY A 203 -15.09 -11.11 8.28
CA GLY A 203 -16.54 -11.02 8.27
C GLY A 203 -17.23 -12.38 8.14
N THR A 204 -18.56 -12.36 8.00
CA THR A 204 -19.38 -13.58 7.79
C THR A 204 -19.12 -14.26 6.45
N SER A 205 -18.48 -13.57 5.50
CA SER A 205 -18.02 -14.16 4.23
C SER A 205 -16.82 -15.09 4.40
N GLY A 206 -16.19 -15.12 5.58
CA GLY A 206 -14.96 -15.87 5.83
C GLY A 206 -13.72 -15.25 5.18
N LYS A 207 -13.85 -14.10 4.50
CA LYS A 207 -12.73 -13.37 3.89
C LYS A 207 -12.11 -12.42 4.92
N THR A 208 -10.80 -12.52 5.06
CA THR A 208 -9.98 -11.58 5.84
C THR A 208 -9.82 -10.29 5.03
N GLU A 209 -9.95 -9.14 5.68
CA GLU A 209 -9.67 -7.84 5.09
C GLU A 209 -8.86 -6.97 6.05
N LEU A 210 -7.90 -6.24 5.47
CA LEU A 210 -7.17 -5.19 6.17
C LEU A 210 -8.05 -3.94 6.32
N ARG A 211 -7.99 -3.30 7.49
CA ARG A 211 -8.80 -2.13 7.82
C ARG A 211 -7.99 -1.08 8.55
N PHE A 212 -8.32 0.17 8.28
CA PHE A 212 -7.87 1.30 9.08
C PHE A 212 -9.01 1.83 9.93
N ASN A 213 -8.70 2.20 11.16
CA ASN A 213 -9.64 2.73 12.14
C ASN A 213 -8.98 3.86 12.91
N THR A 214 -9.80 4.73 13.48
CA THR A 214 -9.30 5.68 14.49
C THR A 214 -8.93 4.92 15.77
N LYS A 215 -8.14 5.53 16.66
CA LYS A 215 -7.83 4.99 18.01
C LYS A 215 -9.06 4.67 18.87
N GLU A 216 -10.20 5.32 18.60
CA GLU A 216 -11.49 5.02 19.25
C GLU A 216 -12.22 3.81 18.61
N GLY A 217 -11.59 3.13 17.65
CA GLY A 217 -12.11 1.95 16.99
C GLY A 217 -13.12 2.23 15.88
N LYS A 218 -13.22 3.47 15.39
CA LYS A 218 -14.12 3.83 14.29
C LYS A 218 -13.48 3.48 12.94
N LEU A 219 -14.16 2.63 12.17
CA LEU A 219 -13.72 2.28 10.81
C LEU A 219 -13.57 3.51 9.91
N ILE A 220 -12.41 3.65 9.29
CA ILE A 220 -12.10 4.67 8.28
C ILE A 220 -12.19 4.05 6.88
N GLU A 221 -11.39 3.01 6.61
CA GLU A 221 -11.29 2.40 5.28
C GLU A 221 -11.15 0.87 5.37
N ARG A 222 -11.69 0.17 4.35
CA ARG A 222 -11.56 -1.28 4.16
C ARG A 222 -10.80 -1.54 2.88
N TYR A 223 -9.70 -2.28 2.96
CA TYR A 223 -8.95 -2.69 1.79
C TYR A 223 -9.41 -4.07 1.34
N ARG A 224 -10.21 -4.06 0.26
CA ARG A 224 -10.93 -5.24 -0.24
C ARG A 224 -10.14 -6.04 -1.28
N SER A 225 -8.86 -5.75 -1.46
CA SER A 225 -8.06 -6.47 -2.43
C SER A 225 -7.86 -7.91 -1.99
N GLU A 226 -8.64 -8.82 -2.56
CA GLU A 226 -8.66 -10.23 -2.19
C GLU A 226 -7.27 -10.85 -2.30
N LYS A 227 -6.53 -10.52 -3.36
CA LYS A 227 -5.20 -11.07 -3.61
C LYS A 227 -4.11 -10.53 -2.67
N MET A 228 -4.18 -9.25 -2.32
CA MET A 228 -3.30 -8.68 -1.29
C MET A 228 -3.61 -9.28 0.08
N ASN A 229 -4.90 -9.39 0.44
CA ASN A 229 -5.31 -9.95 1.72
C ASN A 229 -4.98 -11.45 1.85
N GLU A 230 -5.14 -12.24 0.77
CA GLU A 230 -4.71 -13.64 0.74
C GLU A 230 -3.19 -13.77 0.87
N TRP A 231 -2.41 -12.87 0.25
CA TRP A 231 -0.95 -12.82 0.42
C TRP A 231 -0.58 -12.47 1.86
N LEU A 232 -1.17 -11.40 2.43
CA LEU A 232 -0.96 -10.99 3.81
C LEU A 232 -1.27 -12.12 4.79
N GLU A 233 -2.40 -12.81 4.62
CA GLU A 233 -2.79 -13.94 5.46
C GLU A 233 -1.74 -15.05 5.42
N GLU A 234 -1.26 -15.45 4.25
CA GLU A 234 -0.22 -16.48 4.18
C GLU A 234 1.15 -16.01 4.69
N ALA A 235 1.54 -14.80 4.32
CA ALA A 235 2.83 -14.20 4.65
C ALA A 235 2.98 -14.07 6.17
N LEU A 236 1.97 -13.53 6.84
CA LEU A 236 1.99 -13.32 8.28
C LEU A 236 1.84 -14.64 9.07
N ARG A 237 1.08 -15.62 8.57
CA ARG A 237 1.06 -16.97 9.18
C ARG A 237 2.43 -17.64 9.13
N LYS A 238 3.15 -17.50 8.01
CA LYS A 238 4.53 -18.00 7.90
C LYS A 238 5.48 -17.28 8.84
N LEU A 239 5.27 -15.99 9.06
CA LEU A 239 6.10 -15.18 9.96
C LEU A 239 5.82 -15.53 11.44
N ALA A 240 4.56 -15.67 11.83
CA ALA A 240 4.17 -15.96 13.21
C ALA A 240 4.39 -17.43 13.63
N GLY A 241 4.51 -18.34 12.65
CA GLY A 241 4.88 -19.74 12.89
C GLY A 241 6.39 -20.02 12.95
N LYS A 242 7.25 -19.02 12.74
CA LYS A 242 8.72 -19.12 12.88
C LYS A 242 9.14 -18.86 14.32
#